data_AF-A0A222WUJ4-F1
#
_entry.id   AF-A0A222WUJ4-F1
#
_cell.length_a   1.000
_cell.length_b   1.000
_cell.length_c   1.000
_cell.angle_alpha   90.00
_cell.angle_beta   90.00
_cell.angle_gamma   90.00
#
_symmetry.space_group_name_H-M   'P 1'
#
loop_
_entity.id
_entity.type
_entity.pdbx_description
1 polymer ?
#
loop_
_entity_poly.entity_id
_entity_poly.type
_entity_poly.pdbx_seq_one_letter_code
_entity_poly.pdbx_strand_id
1 'polypeptide(L)'
;MIKLILNGGLINWLLFLKGADPSKWEVLKTNEPGLEKAMDTLQFLSQDSEARRLYEARQKYLHDEASMIDRAESIGMAKGLTKGKEDEKKNIAKNMLSMGLDIATIAKATGLTEKEIKSIQI
;
A
#
# COMPACT_ATOMS: atom_id res chain seq x y z
N MET A 1 11.86 34.22 -36.77
CA MET A 1 11.57 34.44 -35.34
C MET A 1 10.40 33.53 -34.90
N ILE A 2 10.60 32.20 -34.90
CA ILE A 2 9.52 31.20 -34.68
C ILE A 2 9.83 30.28 -33.48
N LYS A 3 10.85 30.58 -32.67
CA LYS A 3 11.33 29.66 -31.62
C LYS A 3 10.90 30.00 -30.18
N LEU A 4 9.98 30.95 -29.97
CA LEU A 4 9.56 31.38 -28.63
C LEU A 4 8.09 31.13 -28.26
N ILE A 5 7.23 30.78 -29.23
CA ILE A 5 5.78 30.58 -28.96
C ILE A 5 5.49 29.18 -28.40
N LEU A 6 6.31 28.18 -28.72
CA LEU A 6 6.09 26.78 -28.32
C LEU A 6 6.42 26.45 -26.84
N ASN A 7 7.07 27.35 -26.10
CA ASN A 7 7.48 27.07 -24.71
C ASN A 7 6.53 27.64 -23.65
N GLY A 8 5.59 28.54 -23.98
CA GLY A 8 4.71 29.16 -22.99
C GLY A 8 3.55 28.26 -22.55
N GLY A 9 2.82 27.72 -23.52
CA GLY A 9 1.59 26.96 -23.26
C GLY A 9 1.78 25.75 -22.38
N LEU A 10 2.66 24.81 -22.76
CA LEU A 10 2.92 23.60 -21.96
C LEU A 10 3.45 23.94 -20.56
N ILE A 11 4.29 24.97 -20.42
CA ILE A 11 4.78 25.41 -19.10
C ILE A 11 3.62 25.94 -18.26
N ASN A 12 2.71 26.73 -18.84
CA ASN A 12 1.53 27.23 -18.13
C ASN A 12 0.61 26.10 -17.67
N TRP A 13 0.39 25.09 -18.53
CA TRP A 13 -0.36 23.88 -18.19
C TRP A 13 0.31 23.07 -17.07
N LEU A 14 1.63 22.87 -17.13
CA LEU A 14 2.38 22.16 -16.08
C LEU A 14 2.39 22.93 -14.76
N LEU A 15 2.47 24.26 -14.79
CA LEU A 15 2.39 25.10 -13.59
C LEU A 15 1.00 25.03 -12.96
N PHE A 16 -0.07 25.12 -13.76
CA PHE A 16 -1.44 24.95 -13.29
C PHE A 16 -1.67 23.56 -12.66
N LEU A 17 -1.27 22.48 -13.34
CA LEU A 17 -1.44 21.11 -12.84
C LEU A 17 -0.60 20.80 -11.59
N LYS A 18 0.52 21.50 -11.40
CA LYS A 18 1.32 21.44 -10.16
C LYS A 18 0.72 22.23 -9.00
N GLY A 19 -0.42 22.90 -9.19
CA GLY A 19 -1.08 23.69 -8.15
C GLY A 19 -0.47 25.08 -8.00
N ALA A 20 -0.16 25.76 -9.10
CA ALA A 20 0.25 27.16 -9.05
C ALA A 20 -0.78 28.01 -8.29
N ASP A 21 -0.27 28.93 -7.47
CA ASP A 21 -1.04 29.88 -6.68
C ASP A 21 -2.11 30.60 -7.55
N PRO A 22 -3.39 30.65 -7.11
CA PRO A 22 -4.47 31.38 -7.79
C PRO A 22 -4.12 32.83 -8.14
N SER A 23 -3.27 33.48 -7.35
CA SER A 23 -2.77 34.84 -7.59
C SER A 23 -1.97 34.99 -8.89
N LYS A 24 -1.49 33.87 -9.45
CA LYS A 24 -0.70 33.82 -10.69
C LYS A 24 -1.54 33.41 -11.91
N TRP A 25 -2.80 33.03 -11.72
CA TRP A 25 -3.65 32.50 -12.79
C TRP A 25 -3.90 33.50 -13.90
N GLU A 26 -4.05 34.79 -13.57
CA GLU A 26 -4.21 35.85 -14.57
C GLU A 26 -3.07 35.86 -15.60
N VAL A 27 -1.83 35.67 -15.15
CA VAL A 27 -0.65 35.66 -16.03
C VAL A 27 -0.56 34.36 -16.86
N LEU A 28 -1.08 33.26 -16.32
CA LEU A 28 -1.06 31.94 -16.98
C LEU A 28 -2.12 31.83 -18.09
N LYS A 29 -3.27 32.51 -17.93
CA LYS A 29 -4.41 32.50 -18.87
C LYS A 29 -4.18 33.36 -20.13
N THR A 30 -3.33 34.39 -20.05
CA THR A 30 -3.13 35.42 -21.09
C THR A 30 -2.89 34.88 -22.51
N ASN A 31 -2.39 33.64 -22.65
CA ASN A 31 -2.11 33.03 -23.95
C ASN A 31 -2.77 31.65 -24.14
N GLU A 32 -3.60 31.18 -23.21
CA GLU A 32 -4.15 29.81 -23.20
C GLU A 32 -5.63 29.79 -22.81
N PRO A 33 -6.56 30.04 -23.75
CA PRO A 33 -8.01 30.06 -23.46
C PRO A 33 -8.55 28.74 -22.90
N GLY A 34 -7.89 27.61 -23.23
CA GLY A 34 -8.22 26.31 -22.66
C GLY A 34 -7.89 26.21 -21.16
N LEU A 35 -6.89 26.96 -20.70
CA LEU A 35 -6.46 26.99 -19.31
C LEU A 35 -7.45 27.78 -18.43
N GLU A 36 -8.00 28.86 -18.96
CA GLU A 36 -9.08 29.63 -18.31
C GLU A 36 -10.30 28.75 -18.04
N LYS A 37 -10.78 28.02 -19.06
CA LYS A 37 -11.90 27.08 -18.89
C LYS A 37 -11.59 25.99 -17.85
N ALA A 38 -10.35 25.48 -17.80
CA ALA A 38 -9.94 24.48 -16.83
C ALA A 38 -9.89 25.05 -15.39
N MET A 39 -9.42 26.29 -15.23
CA MET A 39 -9.39 27.02 -13.96
C MET A 39 -10.79 27.33 -13.43
N ASP A 40 -11.70 27.80 -14.28
CA ASP A 40 -13.10 28.07 -13.91
C ASP A 40 -13.83 26.79 -13.53
N THR A 41 -13.60 25.70 -14.28
CA THR A 41 -14.16 24.39 -13.96
C THR A 41 -13.61 23.88 -12.63
N LEU A 42 -12.31 24.02 -12.38
CA LEU A 42 -11.70 23.68 -11.10
C LEU A 42 -12.29 24.53 -9.97
N GLN A 43 -12.47 25.84 -10.18
CA GLN A 43 -13.06 26.73 -9.19
C GLN A 43 -14.51 26.35 -8.89
N PHE A 44 -15.32 26.09 -9.91
CA PHE A 44 -16.70 25.63 -9.77
C PHE A 44 -16.79 24.30 -9.02
N LEU A 45 -16.00 23.29 -9.43
CA LEU A 45 -15.93 22.00 -8.72
C LEU A 45 -15.37 22.13 -7.31
N SER A 46 -14.53 23.13 -7.05
CA SER A 46 -13.98 23.42 -5.72
C SER A 46 -14.95 24.16 -4.79
N GLN A 47 -15.94 24.85 -5.34
CA GLN A 47 -16.92 25.65 -4.60
C GLN A 47 -18.05 24.83 -4.00
N ASP A 48 -18.35 23.64 -4.55
CA ASP A 48 -19.29 22.71 -3.94
C ASP A 48 -18.59 21.92 -2.82
N SER A 49 -18.63 22.50 -1.62
CA SER A 49 -18.04 21.92 -0.42
C SER A 49 -18.59 20.52 -0.11
N GLU A 50 -19.83 20.24 -0.49
CA GLU A 50 -20.46 18.93 -0.31
C GLU A 50 -19.91 17.93 -1.34
N ALA A 51 -19.77 18.31 -2.61
CA ALA A 51 -19.14 17.47 -3.62
C ALA A 51 -17.68 17.12 -3.26
N ARG A 52 -16.90 18.09 -2.76
CA ARG A 52 -15.54 17.85 -2.26
C ARG A 52 -15.54 16.89 -1.07
N ARG A 53 -16.42 17.12 -0.09
CA ARG A 53 -16.56 16.24 1.09
C ARG A 53 -16.91 14.81 0.69
N LEU A 54 -17.83 14.63 -0.25
CA LEU A 54 -18.23 13.32 -0.77
C LEU A 54 -17.08 12.63 -1.53
N TYR A 55 -16.33 13.37 -2.33
CA TYR A 55 -15.14 12.85 -3.01
C TYR A 55 -14.07 12.40 -2.01
N GLU A 56 -13.72 13.25 -1.04
CA GLU A 56 -12.73 12.93 -0.01
C GLU A 56 -13.18 11.75 0.86
N ALA A 57 -14.46 11.68 1.23
CA ALA A 57 -15.02 10.56 1.96
C ALA A 57 -14.92 9.24 1.18
N ARG A 58 -15.19 9.27 -0.14
CA ARG A 58 -15.03 8.11 -1.01
C ARG A 58 -13.57 7.68 -1.14
N GLN A 59 -12.65 8.62 -1.35
CA GLN A 59 -11.22 8.32 -1.42
C GLN A 59 -10.72 7.73 -0.10
N LYS A 60 -11.12 8.32 1.04
CA LYS A 60 -10.81 7.80 2.37
C LYS A 60 -11.31 6.37 2.54
N TYR A 61 -12.56 6.08 2.16
CA TYR A 61 -13.11 4.72 2.23
C TYR A 61 -12.27 3.72 1.41
N LEU A 62 -11.94 4.06 0.16
CA LEU A 62 -11.13 3.19 -0.71
C LEU A 62 -9.73 2.96 -0.15
N HIS A 63 -9.10 3.98 0.43
CA HIS A 63 -7.80 3.84 1.07
C HIS A 63 -7.85 3.02 2.36
N ASP A 64 -8.89 3.20 3.17
CA ASP A 64 -9.12 2.41 4.38
C ASP A 64 -9.33 0.93 4.01
N GLU A 65 -10.14 0.64 2.99
CA GLU A 65 -10.38 -0.71 2.47
C GLU A 65 -9.09 -1.37 1.96
N ALA A 66 -8.33 -0.66 1.11
CA ALA A 66 -7.05 -1.15 0.60
C ALA A 66 -6.06 -1.45 1.73
N SER A 67 -5.98 -0.55 2.73
CA SER A 67 -5.11 -0.72 3.90
C SER A 67 -5.54 -1.88 4.78
N MET A 68 -6.84 -2.12 4.91
CA MET A 68 -7.38 -3.26 5.65
C MET A 68 -7.03 -4.59 4.98
N ILE A 69 -7.15 -4.67 3.66
CA ILE A 69 -6.81 -5.87 2.88
C ILE A 69 -5.31 -6.16 2.98
N ASP A 70 -4.45 -5.17 2.72
CA ASP A 70 -2.99 -5.33 2.80
C ASP A 70 -2.55 -5.79 4.20
N ARG A 71 -3.11 -5.17 5.25
CA ARG A 71 -2.88 -5.61 6.63
C ARG A 71 -3.32 -7.05 6.86
N ALA A 72 -4.50 -7.45 6.38
CA ALA A 72 -5.03 -8.79 6.57
C ALA A 72 -4.16 -9.84 5.87
N GLU A 73 -3.70 -9.56 4.65
CA GLU A 73 -2.79 -10.43 3.90
C GLU A 73 -1.44 -10.56 4.60
N SER A 74 -0.84 -9.44 5.02
CA SER A 74 0.44 -9.43 5.74
C SER A 74 0.38 -10.22 7.05
N ILE A 75 -0.66 -10.00 7.87
CA ILE A 75 -0.88 -10.77 9.10
C ILE A 75 -1.12 -12.25 8.79
N GLY A 76 -1.91 -12.55 7.75
CA GLY A 76 -2.22 -13.91 7.31
C GLY A 76 -0.96 -14.67 6.90
N MET A 77 -0.12 -14.06 6.07
CA MET A 77 1.15 -14.62 5.62
C MET A 77 2.11 -14.84 6.80
N ALA A 78 2.26 -13.85 7.70
CA ALA A 78 3.12 -13.98 8.87
C ALA A 78 2.68 -15.11 9.80
N LYS A 79 1.37 -15.20 10.09
CA LYS A 79 0.81 -16.30 10.88
C LYS A 79 0.99 -17.66 10.20
N GLY A 80 0.74 -17.72 8.89
CA GLY A 80 0.91 -18.93 8.09
C GLY A 80 2.35 -19.43 8.09
N LEU A 81 3.33 -18.53 7.94
CA LEU A 81 4.76 -18.88 7.96
C LEU A 81 5.20 -19.39 9.33
N THR A 82 4.79 -18.72 10.42
CA THR A 82 5.12 -19.16 11.78
C THR A 82 4.51 -20.52 12.09
N LYS A 83 3.21 -20.69 11.83
CA LYS A 83 2.52 -21.96 12.04
C LYS A 83 3.12 -23.08 11.19
N GLY A 84 3.41 -22.82 9.92
CA GLY A 84 4.04 -23.80 9.03
C GLY A 84 5.42 -24.24 9.53
N LYS A 85 6.24 -23.32 10.06
CA LYS A 85 7.54 -23.67 10.67
C LYS A 85 7.39 -24.52 11.93
N GLU A 86 6.40 -24.22 12.78
CA GLU A 86 6.13 -24.99 13.98
C GLU A 86 5.60 -26.39 13.68
N ASP A 87 4.65 -26.50 12.73
CA ASP A 87 4.10 -27.77 12.30
C ASP A 87 5.16 -28.64 11.61
N GLU A 88 6.02 -28.05 10.79
CA GLU A 88 7.13 -28.76 10.15
C GLU A 88 8.15 -29.29 11.17
N LYS A 89 8.51 -28.50 12.19
CA LYS A 89 9.37 -28.99 13.29
C LYS A 89 8.78 -30.21 13.99
N LYS A 90 7.47 -30.21 14.23
CA LYS A 90 6.77 -31.36 14.84
C LYS A 90 6.76 -32.58 13.91
N ASN A 91 6.56 -32.38 12.62
CA ASN A 91 6.62 -33.47 11.63
C ASN A 91 8.03 -34.09 11.56
N ILE A 92 9.06 -33.26 11.53
CA ILE A 92 10.46 -33.71 11.57
C ILE A 92 10.72 -34.51 12.85
N ALA A 93 10.30 -33.99 14.01
CA ALA A 93 10.47 -34.69 15.29
C ALA A 93 9.74 -36.04 15.30
N LYS A 94 8.51 -36.12 14.76
CA LYS A 94 7.75 -37.36 14.64
C LYS A 94 8.48 -38.39 13.76
N ASN A 95 9.03 -37.95 12.63
CA ASN A 95 9.80 -38.81 11.74
C ASN A 95 11.07 -39.32 12.45
N MET A 96 11.80 -38.44 13.15
CA MET A 96 12.99 -38.84 13.90
C MET A 96 12.67 -39.83 15.03
N LEU A 97 11.57 -39.64 15.75
CA LEU A 97 11.09 -40.61 16.75
C LEU A 97 10.80 -41.97 16.10
N SER A 98 10.16 -42.00 14.93
CA SER A 98 9.89 -43.24 14.20
C SER A 98 11.17 -43.97 13.74
N MET A 99 12.26 -43.23 13.58
CA MET A 99 13.59 -43.78 13.27
C MET A 99 14.36 -44.24 14.53
N GLY A 100 13.78 -44.11 15.73
CA GLY A 100 14.38 -44.55 16.99
C GLY A 100 15.45 -43.62 17.53
N LEU A 101 15.52 -42.36 17.08
CA LEU A 101 16.42 -41.35 17.64
C LEU A 101 15.99 -40.96 19.07
N ASP A 102 16.97 -40.69 19.93
CA ASP A 102 16.70 -40.27 21.30
C ASP A 102 16.20 -38.81 21.39
N ILE A 103 15.47 -38.52 22.46
CA ILE A 103 14.80 -37.22 22.66
C ILE A 103 15.80 -36.06 22.69
N ALA A 104 16.99 -36.24 23.26
CA ALA A 104 17.97 -35.17 23.37
C ALA A 104 18.55 -34.80 21.99
N THR A 105 18.81 -35.80 21.14
CA THR A 105 19.22 -35.58 19.75
C THR A 105 18.13 -34.85 18.96
N ILE A 106 16.86 -35.25 19.11
CA ILE A 106 15.73 -34.62 18.41
C ILE A 106 15.54 -33.17 18.86
N ALA A 107 15.65 -32.90 20.16
CA ALA A 107 15.57 -31.55 20.72
C ALA A 107 16.64 -30.64 20.13
N LYS A 108 17.88 -31.15 20.03
CA LYS A 108 18.99 -30.41 19.42
C LYS A 108 18.79 -30.13 17.93
N ALA A 109 18.21 -31.07 17.19
CA ALA A 109 18.01 -30.93 15.74
C ALA A 109 16.82 -30.03 15.37
N THR A 110 15.73 -30.10 16.12
CA THR A 110 14.47 -29.39 15.79
C THR A 110 14.29 -28.07 16.55
N GLY A 111 15.05 -27.89 17.64
CA GLY A 111 14.88 -26.78 18.58
C GLY A 111 13.60 -26.86 19.41
N LEU A 112 12.93 -28.02 19.43
CA LEU A 112 11.82 -28.31 20.32
C LEU A 112 12.35 -28.70 21.70
N THR A 113 11.57 -28.39 22.74
CA THR A 113 11.84 -28.86 24.10
C THR A 113 11.52 -30.36 24.21
N GLU A 114 12.17 -31.05 25.15
CA GLU A 114 11.86 -32.46 25.41
C GLU A 114 10.39 -32.67 25.78
N LYS A 115 9.76 -31.69 26.44
CA LYS A 115 8.34 -31.73 26.80
C LYS A 115 7.45 -31.74 25.55
N GLU A 116 7.76 -30.88 24.58
CA GLU A 116 7.05 -30.85 23.30
C GLU A 116 7.24 -32.16 22.54
N ILE A 117 8.46 -32.70 22.50
CA ILE A 117 8.74 -33.97 21.83
C ILE A 117 7.99 -35.13 22.48
N LYS A 118 7.98 -35.21 23.81
CA LYS A 118 7.20 -36.23 24.55
C LYS A 118 5.70 -36.12 24.29
N SER A 119 5.18 -34.91 24.06
CA SER A 119 3.77 -34.70 23.72
C SER A 119 3.38 -35.16 22.31
N ILE A 120 4.36 -35.34 21.40
CA ILE A 120 4.16 -35.90 20.06
C ILE A 120 4.01 -37.43 20.11
N GLN A 121 4.52 -38.06 21.17
CA GLN A 121 4.59 -39.53 21.33
C GLN A 121 3.27 -40.16 21.83
N ILE A 122 2.17 -39.40 21.86
CA ILE A 122 0.84 -39.87 22.28
C ILE A 122 0.07 -40.42 21.08
#